data_AF-A0A3G6RLI8-F1
#
_entry.id   AF-A0A3G6RLI8-F1
#
_cell.length_a   1.000
_cell.length_b   1.000
_cell.length_c   1.000
_cell.angle_alpha   90.00
_cell.angle_beta   90.00
_cell.angle_gamma   90.00
#
_symmetry.space_group_name_H-M   'P 1'
#
loop_
_entity.id
_entity.type
_entity.pdbx_description
1 polymer ?
#
loop_
_entity_poly.entity_id
_entity_poly.type
_entity_poly.pdbx_seq_one_letter_code
_entity_poly.pdbx_strand_id
1 'polypeptide(L)'
;MLSDNKLNVLKQISGDFSRDEAIWASGYLAGLAGGSSLAATLPPQQTDSNIVNIVKKITLAYGTETGNSKKLATSLAGIIKKKGIQVKLADLSQYKPKDLGKEEFFFVIISTQGEGEPPALAKKFYDYIHENEINLSPLKFGVLALGDSSYPQFCKTGEEVDSRFEILGAQRIIPLKKCDIDYEQEAAQWIDHVFETVSKNSAGTQKNILIPKVLSGRKKYQGKVASIINLNDITSEKETYHIEIETEEALVYQPGAALGILPFNSRSVVDDIIALTGIDAKKQVETTKVTDNVETLLRKHLNVSYLLKSVVAQYAKITGHSIPEVRLSLLDLLRIYPVKNAEEFEDVIRILTGQAPRLYSISSSPEAHGDTEIHITVAKSEFLIDHQKHNGLCSGFLSEFSEGEDVEFYIQDAGHFKLPEHDKDLIMIGPGTGIAPFRSFLWERDAVGAEGRNWLFFGDRNFVSDFLYQAELQDFLKTGSLTHLDLAFSRDTDEKVYVQHKLQQRSQEIFYWLEGGASVYLCGAKEPMSHDVEQTLVNIIQNEGKRTKDEALQYLEEMELNGRYAKDVY
;
A
#
# COMPACT_ATOMS: atom_id res chain seq x y z
N MET A 1 20.30 -41.12 -36.02
CA MET A 1 20.44 -41.89 -34.76
C MET A 1 21.93 -41.97 -34.40
N LEU A 2 22.29 -41.90 -33.11
CA LEU A 2 23.69 -41.90 -32.65
C LEU A 2 24.38 -43.23 -33.00
N SER A 3 25.68 -43.20 -33.31
CA SER A 3 26.46 -44.43 -33.49
C SER A 3 26.68 -45.16 -32.16
N ASP A 4 26.91 -46.46 -32.20
CA ASP A 4 27.02 -47.29 -30.99
C ASP A 4 28.09 -46.78 -30.01
N ASN A 5 29.23 -46.29 -30.51
CA ASN A 5 30.25 -45.68 -29.66
C ASN A 5 29.76 -44.39 -28.99
N LYS A 6 29.03 -43.53 -29.70
CA LYS A 6 28.48 -42.28 -29.11
C LYS A 6 27.33 -42.57 -28.15
N LEU A 7 26.53 -43.59 -28.43
CA LEU A 7 25.45 -44.04 -27.56
C LEU A 7 25.99 -44.62 -26.25
N ASN A 8 27.08 -45.39 -26.31
CA ASN A 8 27.71 -45.97 -25.11
C ASN A 8 28.35 -44.90 -24.22
N VAL A 9 29.02 -43.89 -24.81
CA VAL A 9 29.56 -42.76 -24.03
C VAL A 9 28.42 -41.96 -23.38
N LEU A 10 27.32 -41.71 -24.12
CA LEU A 10 26.18 -41.00 -23.55
C LEU A 10 25.55 -41.79 -22.38
N LYS A 11 25.39 -43.11 -22.52
CA LYS A 11 24.88 -43.98 -21.46
C LYS A 11 25.79 -44.02 -20.23
N GLN A 12 27.10 -43.99 -20.44
CA GLN A 12 28.08 -44.02 -19.35
C GLN A 12 28.06 -42.71 -18.55
N ILE A 13 27.87 -41.57 -19.21
CA ILE A 13 27.79 -40.27 -18.55
C ILE A 13 26.41 -40.05 -17.92
N SER A 14 25.33 -40.49 -18.56
CA SER A 14 23.98 -40.32 -18.05
C SER A 14 23.57 -41.33 -16.98
N GLY A 15 24.41 -42.33 -16.70
CA GLY A 15 24.10 -43.42 -15.76
C GLY A 15 23.95 -42.96 -14.30
N ASP A 16 24.67 -41.90 -13.92
CA ASP A 16 24.69 -41.37 -12.55
C ASP A 16 23.88 -40.07 -12.40
N PHE A 17 23.14 -39.65 -13.43
CA PHE A 17 22.36 -38.41 -13.37
C PHE A 17 21.17 -38.52 -12.42
N SER A 18 21.00 -37.50 -11.58
CA SER A 18 19.74 -37.24 -10.90
C SER A 18 18.66 -36.81 -11.90
N ARG A 19 17.40 -36.82 -11.45
CA ARG A 19 16.25 -36.44 -12.31
C ARG A 19 16.38 -35.01 -12.85
N ASP A 20 16.85 -34.08 -12.04
CA ASP A 20 16.96 -32.67 -12.42
C ASP A 20 18.13 -32.44 -13.40
N GLU A 21 19.24 -33.17 -13.22
CA GLU A 21 20.38 -33.15 -14.14
C GLU A 21 20.03 -33.74 -15.51
N ALA A 22 19.22 -34.81 -15.54
CA ALA A 22 18.74 -35.38 -16.79
C ALA A 22 17.80 -34.40 -17.53
N ILE A 23 16.93 -33.70 -16.81
CA ILE A 23 16.05 -32.67 -17.39
C ILE A 23 16.88 -31.51 -17.96
N TRP A 24 17.87 -31.02 -17.20
CA TRP A 24 18.76 -29.95 -17.66
C TRP A 24 19.56 -30.35 -18.90
N ALA A 25 20.17 -31.54 -18.90
CA ALA A 25 20.97 -32.04 -20.02
C ALA A 25 20.13 -32.23 -21.30
N SER A 26 18.85 -32.62 -21.15
CA SER A 26 17.93 -32.72 -22.28
C SER A 26 17.67 -31.37 -22.95
N GLY A 27 17.49 -30.31 -22.16
CA GLY A 27 17.31 -28.94 -22.65
C GLY A 27 18.57 -28.41 -23.35
N TYR A 28 19.75 -28.70 -22.80
CA TYR A 28 21.02 -28.31 -23.39
C TYR A 28 21.25 -28.97 -24.77
N LEU A 29 21.04 -30.29 -24.88
CA LEU A 29 21.20 -31.00 -26.15
C LEU A 29 20.15 -30.59 -27.20
N ALA A 30 18.91 -30.29 -26.78
CA ALA A 30 17.89 -29.74 -27.66
C ALA A 30 18.27 -28.35 -28.20
N GLY A 31 18.87 -27.51 -27.35
CA GLY A 31 19.39 -26.19 -27.75
C GLY A 31 20.52 -26.29 -28.80
N LEU A 32 21.43 -27.26 -28.65
CA LEU A 32 22.49 -27.51 -29.64
C LEU A 32 21.94 -28.01 -30.98
N ALA A 33 20.88 -28.83 -30.96
CA ALA A 33 20.21 -29.28 -32.18
C ALA A 33 19.50 -28.13 -32.93
N GLY A 34 19.07 -27.09 -32.23
CA GLY A 34 18.47 -25.88 -32.82
C GLY A 34 19.47 -24.87 -33.39
N GLY A 35 20.77 -25.06 -33.16
CA GLY A 35 21.82 -24.07 -33.49
C GLY A 35 22.55 -24.26 -34.82
N SER A 36 22.22 -25.26 -35.64
CA SER A 36 22.91 -25.51 -36.91
C SER A 36 22.10 -25.04 -38.12
N SER A 37 22.40 -23.82 -38.57
CA SER A 37 22.00 -23.28 -39.87
C SER A 37 22.77 -23.96 -41.00
N LEU A 38 22.09 -24.75 -41.82
CA LEU A 38 22.60 -25.22 -43.10
C LEU A 38 22.37 -24.14 -44.17
N ALA A 39 23.47 -23.62 -44.68
CA ALA A 39 23.53 -22.77 -45.86
C ALA A 39 22.95 -23.50 -47.07
N ALA A 40 21.92 -22.93 -47.69
CA ALA A 40 21.42 -23.30 -49.00
C ALA A 40 21.49 -22.07 -49.92
N THR A 41 22.28 -22.20 -50.97
CA THR A 41 22.47 -21.24 -52.06
C THR A 41 21.25 -21.23 -53.00
N LEU A 42 20.68 -20.05 -53.25
CA LEU A 42 19.71 -19.78 -54.32
C LEU A 42 20.08 -18.46 -55.06
N PRO A 43 19.65 -18.27 -56.33
CA PRO A 43 20.20 -17.31 -57.29
C PRO A 43 19.70 -15.87 -57.07
N PRO A 44 20.25 -14.86 -57.78
CA PRO A 44 20.18 -13.47 -57.35
C PRO A 44 18.81 -12.85 -57.63
N GLN A 45 18.17 -12.31 -56.59
CA GLN A 45 17.11 -11.32 -56.74
C GLN A 45 17.33 -10.14 -55.80
N GLN A 46 17.64 -9.02 -56.46
CA GLN A 46 17.35 -7.61 -56.17
C GLN A 46 17.14 -7.20 -54.70
N THR A 47 18.09 -6.37 -54.28
CA THR A 47 18.02 -5.32 -53.26
C THR A 47 16.62 -5.00 -52.74
N ASP A 48 16.37 -5.39 -51.49
CA ASP A 48 15.53 -4.60 -50.59
C ASP A 48 16.26 -4.39 -49.26
N SER A 49 16.19 -3.15 -48.83
CA SER A 49 16.99 -2.51 -47.80
C SER A 49 16.93 -3.21 -46.45
N ASN A 50 18.08 -3.28 -45.77
CA ASN A 50 18.23 -3.65 -44.36
C ASN A 50 17.17 -2.95 -43.48
N ILE A 51 16.19 -3.70 -42.95
CA ILE A 51 15.51 -3.31 -41.71
C ILE A 51 16.34 -3.88 -40.56
N VAL A 52 17.28 -3.08 -40.07
CA VAL A 52 17.88 -3.32 -38.76
C VAL A 52 16.77 -3.07 -37.74
N ASN A 53 16.22 -4.12 -37.13
CA ASN A 53 15.38 -3.97 -35.94
C ASN A 53 16.27 -3.44 -34.80
N ILE A 54 16.28 -2.12 -34.62
CA ILE A 54 16.92 -1.46 -33.47
C ILE A 54 16.11 -1.85 -32.23
N VAL A 55 16.60 -2.82 -31.46
CA VAL A 55 16.01 -3.19 -30.18
C VAL A 55 16.25 -2.02 -29.20
N LYS A 56 15.23 -1.17 -29.02
CA LYS A 56 15.29 -0.08 -28.03
C LYS A 56 15.21 -0.68 -26.62
N LYS A 57 16.12 -0.27 -25.76
CA LYS A 57 16.14 -0.63 -24.34
C LYS A 57 15.46 0.47 -23.54
N ILE A 58 14.45 0.12 -22.76
CA ILE A 58 13.78 1.03 -21.83
C ILE A 58 13.98 0.56 -20.40
N THR A 59 14.01 1.51 -19.46
CA THR A 59 13.93 1.23 -18.04
C THR A 59 12.54 1.58 -17.54
N LEU A 60 11.86 0.60 -16.93
CA LEU A 60 10.57 0.76 -16.27
C LEU A 60 10.79 0.61 -14.77
N ALA A 61 10.74 1.73 -14.04
CA ALA A 61 10.94 1.77 -12.61
C ALA A 61 9.62 1.85 -11.85
N TYR A 62 9.58 1.32 -10.63
CA TYR A 62 8.42 1.47 -9.75
C TYR A 62 8.81 1.86 -8.33
N GLY A 63 7.99 2.73 -7.73
CA GLY A 63 7.96 3.02 -6.30
C GLY A 63 6.61 2.59 -5.74
N THR A 64 6.61 1.71 -4.74
CA THR A 64 5.38 1.10 -4.22
C THR A 64 5.43 0.98 -2.71
N GLU A 65 4.28 1.17 -2.07
CA GLU A 65 4.09 0.90 -0.65
C GLU A 65 3.45 -0.49 -0.46
N THR A 66 2.29 -0.67 -1.10
CA THR A 66 1.41 -1.84 -0.92
C THR A 66 1.47 -2.82 -2.11
N GLY A 67 2.46 -2.65 -2.99
CA GLY A 67 2.72 -3.54 -4.12
C GLY A 67 1.93 -3.25 -5.40
N ASN A 68 0.98 -2.32 -5.40
CA ASN A 68 0.18 -1.98 -6.59
C ASN A 68 1.05 -1.52 -7.77
N SER A 69 1.96 -0.55 -7.55
CA SER A 69 2.89 -0.07 -8.59
C SER A 69 3.81 -1.19 -9.08
N LYS A 70 4.24 -2.11 -8.20
CA LYS A 70 5.08 -3.27 -8.56
C LYS A 70 4.33 -4.28 -9.42
N LYS A 71 3.11 -4.64 -9.03
CA LYS A 71 2.23 -5.55 -9.80
C LYS A 71 1.98 -4.97 -11.19
N LEU A 72 1.65 -3.69 -11.26
CA LEU A 72 1.44 -2.97 -12.50
C LEU A 72 2.70 -2.96 -13.35
N ALA A 73 3.84 -2.47 -12.84
CA ALA A 73 5.11 -2.43 -13.57
C ALA A 73 5.54 -3.81 -14.10
N THR A 74 5.32 -4.87 -13.32
CA THR A 74 5.63 -6.25 -13.72
C THR A 74 4.74 -6.71 -14.89
N SER A 75 3.43 -6.50 -14.79
CA SER A 75 2.47 -6.80 -15.86
C SER A 75 2.81 -6.03 -17.14
N LEU A 76 3.05 -4.73 -16.98
CA LEU A 76 3.40 -3.80 -18.05
C LEU A 76 4.72 -4.17 -18.74
N ALA A 77 5.76 -4.53 -17.98
CA ALA A 77 7.01 -5.03 -18.54
C ALA A 77 6.80 -6.31 -19.37
N GLY A 78 5.91 -7.21 -18.92
CA GLY A 78 5.53 -8.40 -19.67
C GLY A 78 4.87 -8.08 -21.02
N ILE A 79 3.96 -7.10 -21.04
CA ILE A 79 3.27 -6.65 -22.26
C ILE A 79 4.26 -6.02 -23.24
N ILE A 80 5.13 -5.11 -22.78
CA ILE A 80 6.11 -4.43 -23.65
C ILE A 80 7.14 -5.43 -24.22
N LYS A 81 7.60 -6.39 -23.42
CA LYS A 81 8.50 -7.46 -23.89
C LYS A 81 7.86 -8.29 -25.01
N LYS A 82 6.58 -8.64 -24.88
CA LYS A 82 5.82 -9.35 -25.94
C LYS A 82 5.71 -8.52 -27.23
N LYS A 83 5.72 -7.19 -27.13
CA LYS A 83 5.71 -6.29 -28.29
C LYS A 83 7.11 -5.97 -28.85
N GLY A 84 8.18 -6.64 -28.40
CA GLY A 84 9.51 -6.61 -29.02
C GLY A 84 10.49 -5.54 -28.50
N ILE A 85 10.16 -4.82 -27.43
CA ILE A 85 11.04 -3.84 -26.78
C ILE A 85 11.75 -4.49 -25.59
N GLN A 86 13.04 -4.24 -25.40
CA GLN A 86 13.78 -4.76 -24.25
C GLN A 86 13.50 -3.89 -23.01
N VAL A 87 12.93 -4.49 -21.96
CA VAL A 87 12.58 -3.78 -20.71
C VAL A 87 13.49 -4.22 -19.57
N LYS A 88 14.16 -3.24 -18.95
CA LYS A 88 14.81 -3.36 -17.64
C LYS A 88 13.79 -2.92 -16.57
N LEU A 89 13.25 -3.86 -15.82
CA LEU A 89 12.39 -3.57 -14.67
C LEU A 89 13.29 -3.18 -13.49
N ALA A 90 12.98 -2.07 -12.82
CA ALA A 90 13.77 -1.55 -11.70
C ALA A 90 12.89 -1.22 -10.48
N ASP A 91 13.34 -1.66 -9.31
CA ASP A 91 12.78 -1.25 -8.03
C ASP A 91 13.48 0.04 -7.59
N LEU A 92 12.74 1.12 -7.31
CA LEU A 92 13.34 2.39 -6.90
C LEU A 92 14.12 2.30 -5.58
N SER A 93 13.86 1.30 -4.74
CA SER A 93 14.61 1.05 -3.50
C SER A 93 16.05 0.59 -3.74
N GLN A 94 16.28 -0.13 -4.84
CA GLN A 94 17.58 -0.69 -5.20
C GLN A 94 18.22 0.06 -6.37
N TYR A 95 17.46 0.91 -7.05
CA TYR A 95 17.93 1.68 -8.18
C TYR A 95 18.93 2.75 -7.72
N LYS A 96 20.09 2.79 -8.37
CA LYS A 96 21.13 3.80 -8.08
C LYS A 96 20.79 5.08 -8.84
N PRO A 97 20.40 6.18 -8.18
CA PRO A 97 19.95 7.38 -8.88
C PRO A 97 21.02 8.00 -9.80
N LYS A 98 22.30 7.80 -9.50
CA LYS A 98 23.45 8.18 -10.33
C LYS A 98 23.43 7.57 -11.75
N ASP A 99 22.71 6.47 -11.95
CA ASP A 99 22.59 5.84 -13.27
C ASP A 99 21.55 6.53 -14.17
N LEU A 100 20.72 7.46 -13.66
CA LEU A 100 19.73 8.21 -14.46
C LEU A 100 20.34 8.89 -15.69
N GLY A 101 21.53 9.50 -15.55
CA GLY A 101 22.20 10.18 -16.67
C GLY A 101 22.67 9.26 -17.79
N LYS A 102 22.61 7.93 -17.61
CA LYS A 102 22.98 6.92 -18.62
C LYS A 102 21.77 6.33 -19.33
N GLU A 103 20.56 6.60 -18.87
CA GLU A 103 19.33 6.02 -19.42
C GLU A 103 18.84 6.90 -20.59
N GLU A 104 18.37 6.27 -21.67
CA GLU A 104 17.76 6.97 -22.82
C GLU A 104 16.24 7.11 -22.65
N PHE A 105 15.59 6.05 -22.15
CA PHE A 105 14.15 5.99 -21.89
C PHE A 105 13.90 5.50 -20.47
N PHE A 106 13.25 6.31 -19.64
CA PHE A 106 12.97 5.99 -18.26
C PHE A 106 11.51 6.30 -17.91
N PHE A 107 10.76 5.26 -17.57
CA PHE A 107 9.35 5.35 -17.23
C PHE A 107 9.16 4.99 -15.76
N VAL A 108 8.40 5.80 -15.02
CA VAL A 108 8.22 5.62 -13.58
C VAL A 108 6.75 5.38 -13.24
N ILE A 109 6.49 4.35 -12.45
CA ILE A 109 5.19 4.11 -11.82
C ILE A 109 5.34 4.31 -10.32
N ILE A 110 4.78 5.39 -9.77
CA ILE A 110 4.99 5.72 -8.35
C ILE A 110 3.68 6.05 -7.66
N SER A 111 3.47 5.47 -6.48
CA SER A 111 2.30 5.72 -5.63
C SER A 111 2.56 6.83 -4.63
N THR A 112 1.57 7.65 -4.31
CA THR A 112 1.65 8.63 -3.20
C THR A 112 1.10 8.06 -1.90
N GLN A 113 1.74 8.33 -0.77
CA GLN A 113 1.35 7.89 0.57
C GLN A 113 0.97 9.07 1.47
N GLY A 114 0.09 8.82 2.44
CA GLY A 114 -0.29 9.76 3.50
C GLY A 114 -0.61 11.17 2.99
N GLU A 115 0.11 12.16 3.51
CA GLU A 115 -0.05 13.58 3.17
C GLU A 115 0.82 14.02 1.98
N GLY A 116 0.92 13.16 0.96
CA GLY A 116 1.62 13.49 -0.29
C GLY A 116 3.05 12.99 -0.40
N GLU A 117 3.48 12.08 0.47
CA GLU A 117 4.85 11.59 0.55
C GLU A 117 5.11 10.44 -0.45
N PRO A 118 6.37 10.25 -0.89
CA PRO A 118 6.75 9.06 -1.64
C PRO A 118 6.60 7.79 -0.79
N PRO A 119 6.50 6.59 -1.43
CA PRO A 119 6.61 5.33 -0.72
C PRO A 119 7.94 5.25 0.02
N ALA A 120 7.95 4.67 1.22
CA ALA A 120 9.11 4.72 2.12
C ALA A 120 10.38 4.21 1.41
N LEU A 121 10.26 3.04 0.76
CA LEU A 121 11.34 2.41 0.02
C LEU A 121 11.79 3.18 -1.23
N ALA A 122 10.98 4.10 -1.77
CA ALA A 122 11.35 4.94 -2.91
C ALA A 122 11.85 6.34 -2.47
N LYS A 123 11.83 6.65 -1.18
CA LYS A 123 12.17 7.97 -0.65
C LYS A 123 13.60 8.39 -1.01
N LYS A 124 14.57 7.49 -0.92
CA LYS A 124 15.97 7.76 -1.30
C LYS A 124 16.11 8.25 -2.75
N PHE A 125 15.40 7.61 -3.67
CA PHE A 125 15.39 8.05 -5.07
C PHE A 125 14.75 9.43 -5.20
N TYR A 126 13.60 9.62 -4.53
CA TYR A 126 12.86 10.87 -4.52
C TYR A 126 13.71 12.03 -3.97
N ASP A 127 14.32 11.88 -2.81
CA ASP A 127 15.18 12.90 -2.19
C ASP A 127 16.37 13.23 -3.11
N TYR A 128 17.04 12.20 -3.65
CA TYR A 128 18.20 12.40 -4.51
C TYR A 128 17.91 13.30 -5.71
N ILE A 129 16.80 13.05 -6.42
CA ILE A 129 16.46 13.87 -7.60
C ILE A 129 16.07 15.31 -7.21
N HIS A 130 15.56 15.54 -6.00
CA HIS A 130 15.18 16.87 -5.52
C HIS A 130 16.35 17.66 -4.93
N GLU A 131 17.30 16.99 -4.30
CA GLU A 131 18.45 17.62 -3.62
C GLU A 131 19.66 17.83 -4.53
N ASN A 132 19.73 17.12 -5.67
CA ASN A 132 20.87 17.16 -6.57
C ASN A 132 20.51 17.80 -7.91
N GLU A 133 21.45 18.55 -8.48
CA GLU A 133 21.37 19.12 -9.82
C GLU A 133 22.09 18.19 -10.82
N ILE A 134 21.32 17.27 -11.41
CA ILE A 134 21.81 16.26 -12.35
C ILE A 134 21.41 16.68 -13.76
N ASN A 135 22.32 16.56 -14.72
CA ASN A 135 21.96 16.79 -16.12
C ASN A 135 21.27 15.56 -16.72
N LEU A 136 19.97 15.68 -16.98
CA LEU A 136 19.14 14.64 -17.62
C LEU A 136 18.76 14.98 -19.06
N SER A 137 19.46 15.90 -19.73
CA SER A 137 19.22 16.29 -21.13
C SER A 137 19.02 15.14 -22.13
N PRO A 138 19.75 14.00 -22.06
CA PRO A 138 19.52 12.90 -23.00
C PRO A 138 18.31 12.01 -22.66
N LEU A 139 17.72 12.17 -21.46
CA LEU A 139 16.70 11.29 -20.92
C LEU A 139 15.31 11.63 -21.49
N LYS A 140 14.60 10.63 -22.01
CA LYS A 140 13.18 10.73 -22.34
C LYS A 140 12.37 10.00 -21.30
N PHE A 141 11.32 10.62 -20.77
CA PHE A 141 10.57 10.05 -19.66
C PHE A 141 9.05 10.17 -19.78
N GLY A 142 8.37 9.39 -18.93
CA GLY A 142 6.96 9.52 -18.64
C GLY A 142 6.67 8.97 -17.24
N VAL A 143 5.71 9.58 -16.55
CA VAL A 143 5.31 9.20 -15.19
C VAL A 143 3.86 8.76 -15.17
N LEU A 144 3.61 7.62 -14.54
CA LEU A 144 2.30 7.13 -14.16
C LEU A 144 2.18 7.22 -12.64
N ALA A 145 1.40 8.18 -12.17
CA ALA A 145 1.19 8.43 -10.75
C ALA A 145 -0.04 7.67 -10.27
N LEU A 146 0.11 6.88 -9.20
CA LEU A 146 -1.01 6.23 -8.52
C LEU A 146 -1.34 6.98 -7.23
N GLY A 147 -2.61 7.28 -7.02
CA GLY A 147 -3.09 7.95 -5.82
C GLY A 147 -4.56 7.71 -5.58
N ASP A 148 -5.11 8.43 -4.61
CA ASP A 148 -6.54 8.40 -4.28
C ASP A 148 -7.07 9.84 -4.27
N SER A 149 -8.06 10.11 -5.12
CA SER A 149 -8.62 11.45 -5.29
C SER A 149 -9.42 11.93 -4.08
N SER A 150 -9.73 11.03 -3.16
CA SER A 150 -10.35 11.32 -1.86
C SER A 150 -9.36 11.98 -0.88
N TYR A 151 -8.06 11.92 -1.19
CA TYR A 151 -7.01 12.53 -0.38
C TYR A 151 -6.59 13.89 -0.93
N PRO A 152 -6.13 14.82 -0.06
CA PRO A 152 -5.87 16.20 -0.46
C PRO A 152 -4.70 16.32 -1.44
N GLN A 153 -3.71 15.44 -1.30
CA GLN A 153 -2.46 15.44 -2.07
C GLN A 153 -2.50 14.36 -3.17
N PHE A 154 -3.58 14.32 -3.94
CA PHE A 154 -3.81 13.31 -4.97
C PHE A 154 -2.66 13.23 -5.99
N CYS A 155 -1.95 12.10 -5.99
CA CYS A 155 -0.79 11.80 -6.87
C CYS A 155 0.39 12.79 -6.76
N LYS A 156 0.50 13.53 -5.64
CA LYS A 156 1.51 14.58 -5.45
C LYS A 156 2.94 14.11 -5.73
N THR A 157 3.34 12.95 -5.22
CA THR A 157 4.69 12.40 -5.47
C THR A 157 4.99 12.23 -6.95
N GLY A 158 4.02 11.76 -7.73
CA GLY A 158 4.19 11.58 -9.17
C GLY A 158 4.26 12.91 -9.92
N GLU A 159 3.50 13.92 -9.47
CA GLU A 159 3.60 15.30 -9.97
C GLU A 159 4.98 15.90 -9.70
N GLU A 160 5.52 15.71 -8.49
CA GLU A 160 6.82 16.21 -8.08
C GLU A 160 7.95 15.53 -8.86
N VAL A 161 7.90 14.20 -9.03
CA VAL A 161 8.87 13.46 -9.86
C VAL A 161 8.83 13.90 -11.33
N ASP A 162 7.63 14.02 -11.91
CA ASP A 162 7.45 14.46 -13.30
C ASP A 162 8.01 15.88 -13.51
N SER A 163 7.64 16.81 -12.62
CA SER A 163 8.11 18.20 -12.66
C SER A 163 9.62 18.29 -12.48
N ARG A 164 10.18 17.50 -11.53
CA ARG A 164 11.61 17.53 -11.23
C ARG A 164 12.45 16.99 -12.39
N PHE A 165 12.00 15.93 -13.07
CA PHE A 165 12.71 15.45 -14.27
C PHE A 165 12.79 16.50 -15.38
N GLU A 166 11.71 17.24 -15.62
CA GLU A 166 11.71 18.35 -16.59
C GLU A 166 12.66 19.48 -16.16
N ILE A 167 12.67 19.87 -14.88
CA ILE A 167 13.59 20.87 -14.34
C ILE A 167 15.06 20.43 -14.53
N LEU A 168 15.35 19.14 -14.37
CA LEU A 168 16.68 18.56 -14.57
C LEU A 168 17.06 18.36 -16.06
N GLY A 169 16.20 18.80 -16.99
CA GLY A 169 16.46 18.81 -18.43
C GLY A 169 15.99 17.58 -19.19
N ALA A 170 15.32 16.63 -18.55
CA ALA A 170 14.76 15.46 -19.24
C ALA A 170 13.59 15.86 -20.15
N GLN A 171 13.44 15.16 -21.27
CA GLN A 171 12.35 15.38 -22.23
C GLN A 171 11.12 14.54 -21.85
N ARG A 172 10.03 15.21 -21.47
CA ARG A 172 8.73 14.53 -21.29
C ARG A 172 8.20 14.09 -22.65
N ILE A 173 8.12 12.78 -22.88
CA ILE A 173 7.60 12.19 -24.13
C ILE A 173 6.18 11.64 -23.98
N ILE A 174 5.70 11.49 -22.75
CA ILE A 174 4.33 11.10 -22.42
C ILE A 174 3.86 12.01 -21.29
N PRO A 175 2.69 12.65 -21.41
CA PRO A 175 2.13 13.45 -20.33
C PRO A 175 2.01 12.64 -19.04
N LEU A 176 2.20 13.31 -17.90
CA LEU A 176 1.88 12.76 -16.60
C LEU A 176 0.45 12.22 -16.62
N LYS A 177 0.28 10.96 -16.21
CA LYS A 177 -1.03 10.36 -16.01
C LYS A 177 -1.24 10.10 -14.54
N LYS A 178 -2.24 10.77 -13.96
CA LYS A 178 -2.71 10.57 -12.58
C LYS A 178 -3.82 9.54 -12.60
N CYS A 179 -3.68 8.47 -11.85
CA CYS A 179 -4.67 7.42 -11.71
C CYS A 179 -5.19 7.34 -10.28
N ASP A 180 -6.50 7.12 -10.17
CA ASP A 180 -7.21 6.91 -8.90
C ASP A 180 -7.15 5.42 -8.47
N ILE A 181 -7.88 5.00 -7.42
CA ILE A 181 -7.87 3.62 -6.89
C ILE A 181 -8.13 2.56 -7.98
N ASP A 182 -9.00 2.86 -8.95
CA ASP A 182 -9.38 1.99 -10.08
C ASP A 182 -8.47 2.22 -11.31
N TYR A 183 -7.17 2.18 -11.10
CA TYR A 183 -6.15 2.64 -12.05
C TYR A 183 -5.97 1.76 -13.29
N GLU A 184 -6.47 0.53 -13.31
CA GLU A 184 -6.03 -0.50 -14.26
C GLU A 184 -6.35 -0.14 -15.72
N GLN A 185 -7.54 0.40 -15.99
CA GLN A 185 -7.93 0.80 -17.35
C GLN A 185 -7.10 1.98 -17.83
N GLU A 186 -6.89 2.97 -16.97
CA GLU A 186 -6.09 4.15 -17.27
C GLU A 186 -4.62 3.81 -17.49
N ALA A 187 -4.07 2.91 -16.67
CA ALA A 187 -2.72 2.41 -16.79
C ALA A 187 -2.52 1.60 -18.08
N ALA A 188 -3.52 0.81 -18.48
CA ALA A 188 -3.51 0.08 -19.75
C ALA A 188 -3.46 1.05 -20.95
N GLN A 189 -4.23 2.13 -20.92
CA GLN A 189 -4.15 3.16 -21.95
C GLN A 189 -2.79 3.85 -21.96
N TRP A 190 -2.25 4.18 -20.78
CA TRP A 190 -0.95 4.83 -20.67
C TRP A 190 0.18 3.98 -21.26
N ILE A 191 0.18 2.66 -21.04
CA ILE A 191 1.21 1.80 -21.63
C ILE A 191 1.13 1.67 -23.14
N ASP A 192 -0.07 1.71 -23.71
CA ASP A 192 -0.20 1.73 -25.16
C ASP A 192 0.42 3.00 -25.73
N HIS A 193 0.25 4.15 -25.06
CA HIS A 193 0.99 5.38 -25.42
C HIS A 193 2.50 5.24 -25.24
N VAL A 194 2.98 4.57 -24.18
CA VAL A 194 4.42 4.26 -24.02
C VAL A 194 4.95 3.47 -25.21
N PHE A 195 4.26 2.39 -25.55
CA PHE A 195 4.63 1.54 -26.66
C PHE A 195 4.62 2.31 -27.98
N GLU A 196 3.54 3.06 -28.26
CA GLU A 196 3.44 3.86 -29.48
C GLU A 196 4.53 4.91 -29.57
N THR A 197 4.86 5.62 -28.49
CA THR A 197 5.87 6.69 -28.51
C THR A 197 7.29 6.15 -28.67
N VAL A 198 7.62 5.04 -28.00
CA VAL A 198 8.92 4.37 -28.15
C VAL A 198 9.04 3.77 -29.57
N SER A 199 7.94 3.24 -30.11
CA SER A 199 7.89 2.62 -31.43
C SER A 199 7.81 3.62 -32.58
N LYS A 200 7.09 4.76 -32.47
CA LYS A 200 6.94 5.79 -33.52
C LYS A 200 8.25 6.46 -33.96
N ASN A 201 9.35 6.26 -33.21
CA ASN A 201 10.72 6.51 -33.68
C ASN A 201 11.26 5.40 -34.61
N SER A 202 10.39 4.55 -35.17
CA SER A 202 10.64 3.51 -36.17
C SER A 202 9.32 3.25 -36.90
N ALA A 203 9.26 3.55 -38.20
CA ALA A 203 8.03 3.39 -38.99
C ALA A 203 7.49 1.95 -38.92
N GLY A 204 6.19 1.77 -38.62
CA GLY A 204 5.56 0.45 -38.65
C GLY A 204 4.17 0.37 -38.02
N THR A 205 3.15 0.61 -38.85
CA THR A 205 1.77 0.10 -38.89
C THR A 205 1.06 -0.38 -37.60
N GLN A 206 -0.02 0.32 -37.24
CA GLN A 206 -1.01 -0.09 -36.25
C GLN A 206 -1.76 -1.37 -36.67
N LYS A 207 -1.83 -2.34 -35.74
CA LYS A 207 -2.88 -3.37 -35.71
C LYS A 207 -3.54 -3.32 -34.34
N ASN A 208 -4.84 -3.00 -34.32
CA ASN A 208 -5.67 -3.12 -33.13
C ASN A 208 -5.79 -4.60 -32.75
N ILE A 209 -5.25 -4.95 -31.58
CA ILE A 209 -5.51 -6.23 -30.93
C ILE A 209 -6.46 -5.95 -29.78
N LEU A 210 -7.66 -6.52 -29.85
CA LEU A 210 -8.60 -6.57 -28.75
C LEU A 210 -7.99 -7.44 -27.64
N ILE A 211 -7.61 -6.82 -26.52
CA ILE A 211 -7.20 -7.51 -25.30
C ILE A 211 -8.47 -7.80 -24.48
N PRO A 212 -8.60 -8.99 -23.86
CA PRO A 212 -9.77 -9.34 -23.06
C PRO A 212 -9.93 -8.38 -21.89
N LYS A 213 -11.18 -8.06 -21.57
CA LYS A 213 -11.60 -7.31 -20.39
C LYS A 213 -11.20 -8.10 -19.14
N VAL A 214 -10.03 -7.80 -18.57
CA VAL A 214 -9.70 -8.28 -17.22
C VAL A 214 -10.66 -7.55 -16.28
N LEU A 215 -11.62 -8.28 -15.71
CA LEU A 215 -12.37 -7.79 -14.56
C LEU A 215 -11.37 -7.69 -13.40
N SER A 216 -10.80 -6.50 -13.20
CA SER A 216 -9.87 -6.19 -12.12
C SER A 216 -10.57 -5.25 -11.15
N GLY A 217 -10.94 -5.79 -10.01
CA GLY A 217 -11.35 -5.05 -8.82
C GLY A 217 -10.84 -5.83 -7.62
N ARG A 218 -10.58 -5.15 -6.49
CA ARG A 218 -10.22 -5.85 -5.24
C ARG A 218 -11.32 -6.86 -4.92
N LYS A 219 -10.95 -8.12 -4.62
CA LYS A 219 -11.94 -9.14 -4.21
C LYS A 219 -12.64 -8.63 -2.96
N LYS A 220 -13.96 -8.47 -3.07
CA LYS A 220 -14.83 -8.11 -1.95
C LYS A 220 -15.33 -9.38 -1.29
N TYR A 221 -15.31 -9.37 0.03
CA TYR A 221 -15.82 -10.42 0.89
C TYR A 221 -17.10 -9.94 1.56
N GLN A 222 -18.05 -10.86 1.71
CA GLN A 222 -19.24 -10.66 2.53
C GLN A 222 -19.07 -11.46 3.81
N GLY A 223 -19.14 -10.77 4.94
CA GLY A 223 -19.05 -11.39 6.25
C GLY A 223 -20.14 -10.94 7.20
N LYS A 224 -20.18 -11.60 8.36
CA LYS A 224 -21.03 -11.23 9.49
C LYS A 224 -20.18 -10.93 10.70
N VAL A 225 -20.57 -9.91 11.46
CA VAL A 225 -19.94 -9.60 12.74
C VAL A 225 -20.24 -10.74 13.71
N ALA A 226 -19.22 -11.54 14.04
CA ALA A 226 -19.37 -12.65 14.99
C ALA A 226 -19.32 -12.14 16.43
N SER A 227 -18.44 -11.16 16.69
CA SER A 227 -18.24 -10.59 18.02
C SER A 227 -17.78 -9.14 17.91
N ILE A 228 -18.22 -8.30 18.85
CA ILE A 228 -17.74 -6.93 19.03
C ILE A 228 -17.57 -6.64 20.51
N ILE A 229 -16.33 -6.38 20.92
CA ILE A 229 -15.96 -6.25 22.34
C ILE A 229 -15.22 -4.93 22.54
N ASN A 230 -15.71 -4.06 23.42
CA ASN A 230 -14.89 -2.94 23.89
C ASN A 230 -13.81 -3.47 24.84
N LEU A 231 -12.55 -3.32 24.44
CA LEU A 231 -11.36 -3.77 25.18
C LEU A 231 -11.00 -2.85 26.34
N ASN A 232 -11.57 -1.65 26.36
CA ASN A 232 -11.35 -0.69 27.45
C ASN A 232 -12.26 -1.00 28.64
N ASP A 233 -11.77 -0.70 29.85
CA ASP A 233 -12.61 -0.72 31.05
C ASP A 233 -13.65 0.41 31.01
N ILE A 234 -14.74 0.25 31.77
CA ILE A 234 -15.82 1.24 31.90
C ILE A 234 -15.35 2.62 32.39
N THR A 235 -14.17 2.69 33.01
CA THR A 235 -13.57 3.94 33.49
C THR A 235 -12.71 4.66 32.44
N SER A 236 -12.48 4.06 31.27
CA SER A 236 -11.70 4.69 30.21
C SER A 236 -12.43 5.89 29.58
N GLU A 237 -11.65 6.88 29.17
CA GLU A 237 -12.10 7.99 28.32
C GLU A 237 -12.10 7.62 26.82
N LYS A 238 -11.74 6.37 26.48
CA LYS A 238 -11.63 5.86 25.12
C LYS A 238 -12.49 4.62 24.96
N GLU A 239 -12.79 4.32 23.70
CA GLU A 239 -13.38 3.05 23.31
C GLU A 239 -12.53 2.43 22.20
N THR A 240 -12.10 1.19 22.40
CA THR A 240 -11.27 0.43 21.46
C THR A 240 -11.89 -0.93 21.29
N TYR A 241 -12.40 -1.19 20.11
CA TYR A 241 -13.18 -2.37 19.81
C TYR A 241 -12.32 -3.47 19.18
N HIS A 242 -12.41 -4.67 19.72
CA HIS A 242 -12.10 -5.90 19.01
C HIS A 242 -13.34 -6.30 18.20
N ILE A 243 -13.19 -6.50 16.90
CA ILE A 243 -14.29 -6.92 16.03
C ILE A 243 -13.85 -8.17 15.28
N GLU A 244 -14.64 -9.22 15.40
CA GLU A 244 -14.46 -10.51 14.73
C GLU A 244 -15.48 -10.61 13.60
N ILE A 245 -15.03 -10.96 12.39
CA ILE A 245 -15.87 -11.08 11.21
C ILE A 245 -15.70 -12.50 10.66
N GLU A 246 -16.82 -13.21 10.54
CA GLU A 246 -16.88 -14.54 9.92
C GLU A 246 -17.36 -14.44 8.47
N THR A 247 -16.81 -15.28 7.60
CA THR A 247 -17.22 -15.37 6.19
C THR A 247 -17.55 -16.81 5.80
N GLU A 248 -18.54 -16.99 4.91
CA GLU A 248 -18.83 -18.32 4.33
C GLU A 248 -17.74 -18.75 3.34
N GLU A 249 -17.09 -17.78 2.68
CA GLU A 249 -15.99 -18.04 1.77
C GLU A 249 -14.64 -17.99 2.49
N ALA A 250 -13.68 -18.80 2.01
CA ALA A 250 -12.33 -18.80 2.53
C ALA A 250 -11.59 -17.48 2.23
N LEU A 251 -10.99 -16.94 3.27
CA LEU A 251 -10.15 -15.75 3.32
C LEU A 251 -8.72 -16.13 2.97
N VAL A 252 -8.07 -15.27 2.19
CA VAL A 252 -6.66 -15.42 1.84
C VAL A 252 -5.94 -14.15 2.24
N TYR A 253 -5.23 -14.20 3.37
CA TYR A 253 -4.40 -13.11 3.88
C TYR A 253 -3.18 -13.66 4.62
N GLN A 254 -2.26 -12.77 4.95
CA GLN A 254 -1.09 -13.07 5.77
C GLN A 254 -1.08 -12.10 6.96
N PRO A 255 -0.51 -12.49 8.11
CA PRO A 255 -0.27 -11.56 9.20
C PRO A 255 0.44 -10.29 8.70
N GLY A 256 -0.07 -9.12 9.13
CA GLY A 256 0.38 -7.80 8.68
C GLY A 256 -0.39 -7.23 7.49
N ALA A 257 -1.33 -7.99 6.92
CA ALA A 257 -2.28 -7.46 5.94
C ALA A 257 -3.28 -6.50 6.59
N ALA A 258 -3.96 -5.70 5.77
CA ALA A 258 -4.99 -4.78 6.23
C ALA A 258 -6.37 -5.13 5.65
N LEU A 259 -7.41 -4.91 6.43
CA LEU A 259 -8.80 -5.04 6.04
C LEU A 259 -9.34 -3.65 5.68
N GLY A 260 -9.88 -3.52 4.47
CA GLY A 260 -10.49 -2.28 3.98
C GLY A 260 -12.02 -2.32 4.04
N ILE A 261 -12.61 -1.38 4.77
CA ILE A 261 -14.07 -1.22 4.91
C ILE A 261 -14.51 0.09 4.26
N LEU A 262 -15.62 0.05 3.53
CA LEU A 262 -16.28 1.26 3.05
C LEU A 262 -17.41 1.62 4.02
N PRO A 263 -17.29 2.70 4.82
CA PRO A 263 -18.34 3.06 5.76
C PRO A 263 -19.54 3.68 5.07
N PHE A 264 -20.70 3.63 5.72
CA PHE A 264 -21.89 4.34 5.27
C PHE A 264 -22.08 5.63 6.07
N ASN A 265 -22.60 6.66 5.39
CA ASN A 265 -23.06 7.87 6.07
C ASN A 265 -24.27 7.56 6.94
N SER A 266 -24.40 8.29 8.06
CA SER A 266 -25.53 8.14 8.96
C SER A 266 -26.85 8.44 8.24
N ARG A 267 -27.88 7.66 8.55
CA ARG A 267 -29.20 7.85 7.97
C ARG A 267 -29.77 9.23 8.29
N SER A 268 -29.58 9.71 9.53
CA SER A 268 -30.07 11.03 9.94
C SER A 268 -29.42 12.17 9.15
N VAL A 269 -28.13 12.08 8.86
CA VAL A 269 -27.42 13.08 8.05
C VAL A 269 -27.95 13.10 6.61
N VAL A 270 -28.19 11.93 6.03
CA VAL A 270 -28.76 11.82 4.67
C VAL A 270 -30.19 12.38 4.62
N ASP A 271 -31.02 12.03 5.62
CA ASP A 271 -32.40 12.50 5.71
C ASP A 271 -32.45 14.04 5.89
N ASP A 272 -31.57 14.61 6.71
CA ASP A 272 -31.43 16.08 6.88
C ASP A 272 -31.04 16.78 5.57
N ILE A 273 -30.08 16.21 4.81
CA ILE A 273 -29.65 16.75 3.50
C ILE A 273 -30.81 16.73 2.51
N ILE A 274 -31.55 15.62 2.43
CA ILE A 274 -32.72 15.49 1.56
C ILE A 274 -33.80 16.50 1.94
N ALA A 275 -34.07 16.65 3.24
CA ALA A 275 -35.06 17.61 3.75
C ALA A 275 -34.68 19.07 3.45
N LEU A 276 -33.41 19.44 3.61
CA LEU A 276 -32.93 20.82 3.35
C LEU A 276 -32.96 21.19 1.87
N THR A 277 -32.71 20.23 0.98
CA THR A 277 -32.57 20.47 -0.46
C THR A 277 -33.89 20.28 -1.21
N GLY A 278 -34.82 19.51 -0.64
CA GLY A 278 -36.09 19.15 -1.27
C GLY A 278 -35.95 18.21 -2.46
N ILE A 279 -34.78 17.59 -2.66
CA ILE A 279 -34.55 16.64 -3.74
C ILE A 279 -35.34 15.33 -3.49
N ASP A 280 -35.87 14.74 -4.56
CA ASP A 280 -36.50 13.41 -4.45
C ASP A 280 -35.42 12.35 -4.18
N ALA A 281 -35.51 11.71 -3.02
CA ALA A 281 -34.63 10.63 -2.56
C ALA A 281 -34.48 9.49 -3.60
N LYS A 282 -35.53 9.22 -4.39
CA LYS A 282 -35.57 8.15 -5.39
C LYS A 282 -35.10 8.57 -6.78
N LYS A 283 -34.83 9.86 -6.98
CA LYS A 283 -34.35 10.37 -8.27
C LYS A 283 -32.99 9.75 -8.59
N GLN A 284 -32.84 9.27 -9.82
CA GLN A 284 -31.57 8.74 -10.31
C GLN A 284 -30.64 9.88 -10.72
N VAL A 285 -29.39 9.85 -10.26
CA VAL A 285 -28.36 10.82 -10.61
C VAL A 285 -27.11 10.07 -11.06
N GLU A 286 -26.54 10.51 -12.18
CA GLU A 286 -25.29 9.97 -12.71
C GLU A 286 -24.11 10.78 -12.20
N THR A 287 -23.22 10.12 -11.46
CA THR A 287 -21.91 10.65 -11.07
C THR A 287 -20.83 10.07 -11.99
N THR A 288 -19.59 10.56 -11.85
CA THR A 288 -18.46 10.08 -12.65
C THR A 288 -18.21 8.57 -12.54
N LYS A 289 -18.52 7.96 -11.38
CA LYS A 289 -18.23 6.54 -11.11
C LYS A 289 -19.47 5.65 -11.02
N VAL A 290 -20.62 6.20 -10.61
CA VAL A 290 -21.82 5.41 -10.32
C VAL A 290 -23.10 6.18 -10.65
N THR A 291 -24.09 5.47 -11.15
CA THR A 291 -25.48 5.95 -11.27
C THR A 291 -26.34 5.21 -10.27
N ASP A 292 -26.98 5.95 -9.36
CA ASP A 292 -27.94 5.38 -8.41
C ASP A 292 -28.94 6.47 -7.97
N ASN A 293 -29.89 6.10 -7.12
CA ASN A 293 -30.80 7.03 -6.48
C ASN A 293 -30.09 7.92 -5.46
N VAL A 294 -30.57 9.15 -5.28
CA VAL A 294 -29.97 10.17 -4.40
C VAL A 294 -29.71 9.65 -2.99
N GLU A 295 -30.67 8.95 -2.39
CA GLU A 295 -30.51 8.40 -1.03
C GLU A 295 -29.33 7.42 -0.96
N THR A 296 -29.22 6.51 -1.92
CA THR A 296 -28.16 5.50 -1.96
C THR A 296 -26.81 6.12 -2.29
N LEU A 297 -26.77 7.11 -3.18
CA LEU A 297 -25.57 7.89 -3.46
C LEU A 297 -25.03 8.57 -2.21
N LEU A 298 -25.87 9.33 -1.51
CA LEU A 298 -25.49 10.04 -0.28
C LEU A 298 -25.17 9.09 0.87
N ARG A 299 -25.84 7.93 0.95
CA ARG A 299 -25.63 6.95 2.02
C ARG A 299 -24.34 6.15 1.83
N LYS A 300 -24.09 5.65 0.62
CA LYS A 300 -23.09 4.57 0.38
C LYS A 300 -21.93 4.97 -0.53
N HIS A 301 -22.13 5.91 -1.43
CA HIS A 301 -21.19 6.13 -2.54
C HIS A 301 -20.42 7.43 -2.46
N LEU A 302 -21.00 8.48 -1.86
CA LEU A 302 -20.44 9.82 -1.87
C LEU A 302 -20.00 10.24 -0.48
N ASN A 303 -18.85 10.91 -0.41
CA ASN A 303 -18.42 11.56 0.79
C ASN A 303 -19.25 12.83 1.03
N VAL A 304 -19.92 12.91 2.18
CA VAL A 304 -20.70 14.09 2.61
C VAL A 304 -20.09 14.77 3.84
N SER A 305 -18.99 14.23 4.36
CA SER A 305 -18.33 14.71 5.58
C SER A 305 -16.95 15.27 5.26
N TYR A 306 -16.59 16.40 5.86
CA TYR A 306 -15.25 16.99 5.75
C TYR A 306 -14.74 17.11 4.29
N LEU A 307 -15.55 17.75 3.43
CA LEU A 307 -15.31 17.84 1.99
C LEU A 307 -13.96 18.50 1.69
N LEU A 308 -13.31 18.06 0.61
CA LEU A 308 -12.06 18.66 0.14
C LEU A 308 -12.28 20.12 -0.24
N LYS A 309 -11.25 20.96 -0.05
CA LYS A 309 -11.28 22.39 -0.43
C LYS A 309 -11.68 22.59 -1.90
N SER A 310 -11.24 21.69 -2.78
CA SER A 310 -11.60 21.68 -4.20
C SER A 310 -13.10 21.47 -4.43
N VAL A 311 -13.73 20.57 -3.66
CA VAL A 311 -15.18 20.31 -3.73
C VAL A 311 -15.95 21.52 -3.18
N VAL A 312 -15.51 22.09 -2.05
CA VAL A 312 -16.11 23.32 -1.49
C VAL A 312 -16.02 24.48 -2.50
N ALA A 313 -14.89 24.62 -3.19
CA ALA A 313 -14.73 25.64 -4.23
C ALA A 313 -15.63 25.40 -5.45
N GLN A 314 -15.88 24.14 -5.83
CA GLN A 314 -16.83 23.81 -6.90
C GLN A 314 -18.27 24.08 -6.46
N TYR A 315 -18.63 23.72 -5.22
CA TYR A 315 -19.93 24.04 -4.62
C TYR A 315 -20.19 25.55 -4.63
N ALA A 316 -19.21 26.36 -4.23
CA ALA A 316 -19.28 27.82 -4.27
C ALA A 316 -19.56 28.35 -5.69
N LYS A 317 -18.94 27.77 -6.71
CA LYS A 317 -19.18 28.12 -8.12
C LYS A 317 -20.58 27.77 -8.59
N ILE A 318 -21.10 26.60 -8.20
CA ILE A 318 -22.45 26.14 -8.58
C ILE A 318 -23.51 27.05 -7.94
N THR A 319 -23.40 27.28 -6.63
CA THR A 319 -24.40 28.05 -5.88
C THR A 319 -24.28 29.56 -6.08
N GLY A 320 -23.08 30.05 -6.40
CA GLY A 320 -22.75 31.46 -6.51
C GLY A 320 -22.40 32.13 -5.17
N HIS A 321 -22.21 31.35 -4.10
CA HIS A 321 -21.82 31.86 -2.79
C HIS A 321 -20.32 32.12 -2.69
N SER A 322 -19.93 33.11 -1.89
CA SER A 322 -18.53 33.31 -1.49
C SER A 322 -18.26 32.53 -0.22
N ILE A 323 -17.52 31.42 -0.33
CA ILE A 323 -17.26 30.48 0.78
C ILE A 323 -15.77 30.49 1.10
N PRO A 324 -15.36 30.59 2.39
CA PRO A 324 -13.96 30.49 2.78
C PRO A 324 -13.34 29.14 2.35
N GLU A 325 -12.03 29.14 2.12
CA GLU A 325 -11.30 27.95 1.67
C GLU A 325 -10.99 26.97 2.82
N VAL A 326 -12.05 26.53 3.48
CA VAL A 326 -12.04 25.59 4.62
C VAL A 326 -12.70 24.28 4.24
N ARG A 327 -12.49 23.23 5.04
CA ARG A 327 -13.23 21.98 4.89
C ARG A 327 -14.49 22.03 5.75
N LEU A 328 -15.62 21.73 5.13
CA LEU A 328 -16.94 21.70 5.78
C LEU A 328 -17.66 20.40 5.39
N SER A 329 -18.60 19.96 6.23
CA SER A 329 -19.52 18.90 5.80
C SER A 329 -20.51 19.46 4.76
N LEU A 330 -21.09 18.57 3.95
CA LEU A 330 -22.13 18.96 3.01
C LEU A 330 -23.36 19.53 3.75
N LEU A 331 -23.69 18.95 4.90
CA LEU A 331 -24.80 19.42 5.73
C LEU A 331 -24.57 20.85 6.23
N ASP A 332 -23.35 21.18 6.68
CA ASP A 332 -23.02 22.55 7.10
C ASP A 332 -23.02 23.53 5.92
N LEU A 333 -22.50 23.13 4.76
CA LEU A 333 -22.59 23.94 3.55
C LEU A 333 -24.04 24.26 3.19
N LEU A 334 -24.93 23.28 3.24
CA LEU A 334 -26.35 23.48 2.93
C LEU A 334 -27.06 24.36 3.96
N ARG A 335 -26.67 24.29 5.24
CA ARG A 335 -27.22 25.13 6.31
C ARG A 335 -26.75 26.59 6.22
N ILE A 336 -25.47 26.81 5.90
CA ILE A 336 -24.86 28.15 5.88
C ILE A 336 -25.02 28.81 4.51
N TYR A 337 -24.89 28.05 3.43
CA TYR A 337 -24.85 28.49 2.03
C TYR A 337 -25.83 27.68 1.19
N PRO A 338 -27.15 27.81 1.40
CA PRO A 338 -28.14 26.92 0.81
C PRO A 338 -28.16 26.97 -0.71
N VAL A 339 -28.49 25.83 -1.30
CA VAL A 339 -28.86 25.70 -2.72
C VAL A 339 -30.20 26.39 -3.00
N LYS A 340 -30.41 26.84 -4.23
CA LYS A 340 -31.64 27.51 -4.66
C LYS A 340 -32.82 26.56 -4.83
N ASN A 341 -32.57 25.33 -5.26
CA ASN A 341 -33.57 24.30 -5.53
C ASN A 341 -32.93 22.90 -5.67
N ALA A 342 -33.77 21.88 -5.84
CA ALA A 342 -33.36 20.49 -6.00
C ALA A 342 -32.53 20.21 -7.28
N GLU A 343 -32.68 21.02 -8.33
CA GLU A 343 -31.90 20.88 -9.58
C GLU A 343 -30.46 21.35 -9.37
N GLU A 344 -30.26 22.50 -8.71
CA GLU A 344 -28.92 22.97 -8.34
C GLU A 344 -28.22 21.99 -7.37
N PHE A 345 -28.97 21.32 -6.49
CA PHE A 345 -28.40 20.26 -5.64
C PHE A 345 -27.99 19.00 -6.42
N GLU A 346 -28.66 18.69 -7.54
CA GLU A 346 -28.23 17.59 -8.41
C GLU A 346 -26.82 17.87 -8.99
N ASP A 347 -26.55 19.11 -9.39
CA ASP A 347 -25.22 19.53 -9.84
C ASP A 347 -24.18 19.40 -8.71
N VAL A 348 -24.58 19.70 -7.47
CA VAL A 348 -23.72 19.48 -6.29
C VAL A 348 -23.41 17.99 -6.11
N ILE A 349 -24.38 17.09 -6.25
CA ILE A 349 -24.15 15.64 -6.14
C ILE A 349 -23.07 15.17 -7.14
N ARG A 350 -23.06 15.73 -8.35
CA ARG A 350 -22.12 15.35 -9.43
C ARG A 350 -20.66 15.71 -9.14
N ILE A 351 -20.41 16.69 -8.27
CA ILE A 351 -19.05 17.11 -7.89
C ILE A 351 -18.54 16.45 -6.60
N LEU A 352 -19.39 15.74 -5.86
CA LEU A 352 -18.97 15.06 -4.65
C LEU A 352 -17.98 13.95 -4.98
N THR A 353 -16.96 13.81 -4.14
CA THR A 353 -16.00 12.71 -4.25
C THR A 353 -16.62 11.41 -3.77
N GLY A 354 -16.13 10.28 -4.27
CA GLY A 354 -16.50 8.97 -3.77
C GLY A 354 -16.16 8.83 -2.27
N GLN A 355 -16.93 7.99 -1.59
CA GLN A 355 -16.62 7.54 -0.24
C GLN A 355 -15.31 6.73 -0.30
N ALA A 356 -14.35 7.09 0.55
CA ALA A 356 -13.07 6.38 0.63
C ALA A 356 -13.18 5.20 1.62
N PRO A 357 -12.59 4.04 1.29
CA PRO A 357 -12.46 2.96 2.27
C PRO A 357 -11.46 3.33 3.37
N ARG A 358 -11.62 2.74 4.55
CA ARG A 358 -10.68 2.84 5.66
C ARG A 358 -10.00 1.50 5.88
N LEU A 359 -8.68 1.54 6.02
CA LEU A 359 -7.85 0.37 6.28
C LEU A 359 -7.65 0.20 7.78
N TYR A 360 -7.71 -1.06 8.22
CA TYR A 360 -7.43 -1.48 9.58
C TYR A 360 -6.45 -2.66 9.53
N SER A 361 -5.35 -2.58 10.28
CA SER A 361 -4.40 -3.69 10.38
C SER A 361 -5.11 -4.92 10.96
N ILE A 362 -4.99 -6.06 10.28
CA ILE A 362 -5.64 -7.30 10.70
C ILE A 362 -4.99 -7.79 11.99
N SER A 363 -5.81 -8.18 12.96
CA SER A 363 -5.41 -8.58 14.31
C SER A 363 -5.65 -10.06 14.63
N SER A 364 -5.97 -10.86 13.61
CA SER A 364 -6.08 -12.33 13.64
C SER A 364 -5.01 -12.99 12.79
N SER A 365 -4.78 -14.29 13.02
CA SER A 365 -3.87 -15.14 12.24
C SER A 365 -4.68 -16.23 11.53
N PRO A 366 -4.44 -16.49 10.23
CA PRO A 366 -5.09 -17.60 9.53
C PRO A 366 -4.79 -18.97 10.16
N GLU A 367 -3.57 -19.19 10.66
CA GLU A 367 -3.20 -20.47 11.28
C GLU A 367 -3.87 -20.68 12.65
N ALA A 368 -4.08 -19.61 13.42
CA ALA A 368 -4.71 -19.68 14.73
C ALA A 368 -6.26 -19.62 14.69
N HIS A 369 -6.84 -18.88 13.74
CA HIS A 369 -8.28 -18.58 13.68
C HIS A 369 -8.98 -19.24 12.47
N GLY A 370 -8.23 -19.93 11.60
CA GLY A 370 -8.77 -20.56 10.40
C GLY A 370 -8.94 -19.59 9.23
N ASP A 371 -9.47 -20.10 8.13
CA ASP A 371 -9.63 -19.37 6.86
C ASP A 371 -11.02 -18.72 6.72
N THR A 372 -11.88 -18.75 7.72
CA THR A 372 -13.22 -18.14 7.68
C THR A 372 -13.41 -16.99 8.67
N GLU A 373 -12.36 -16.59 9.38
CA GLU A 373 -12.42 -15.60 10.46
C GLU A 373 -11.32 -14.53 10.31
N ILE A 374 -11.69 -13.26 10.50
CA ILE A 374 -10.77 -12.11 10.41
C ILE A 374 -11.11 -11.02 11.43
N HIS A 375 -10.09 -10.57 12.16
CA HIS A 375 -10.28 -9.64 13.28
C HIS A 375 -9.65 -8.29 12.99
N ILE A 376 -10.26 -7.22 13.50
CA ILE A 376 -9.69 -5.87 13.49
C ILE A 376 -9.74 -5.24 14.89
N THR A 377 -8.78 -4.36 15.18
CA THR A 377 -8.75 -3.57 16.42
C THR A 377 -8.97 -2.10 16.09
N VAL A 378 -10.06 -1.52 16.59
CA VAL A 378 -10.56 -0.21 16.14
C VAL A 378 -10.71 0.75 17.30
N ALA A 379 -9.89 1.80 17.36
CA ALA A 379 -10.14 2.91 18.27
C ALA A 379 -11.26 3.80 17.70
N LYS A 380 -12.27 4.09 18.52
CA LYS A 380 -13.31 5.05 18.18
C LYS A 380 -12.71 6.46 18.20
N SER A 381 -12.66 7.09 17.03
CA SER A 381 -12.23 8.48 16.91
C SER A 381 -13.38 9.39 17.33
N GLU A 382 -13.17 10.18 18.39
CA GLU A 382 -14.10 11.20 18.87
C GLU A 382 -13.40 12.57 18.89
N PHE A 383 -14.08 13.61 18.42
CA PHE A 383 -13.59 14.98 18.44
C PHE A 383 -14.74 15.96 18.65
N LEU A 384 -14.40 17.20 19.05
CA LEU A 384 -15.38 18.26 19.28
C LEU A 384 -15.38 19.25 18.11
N ILE A 385 -16.57 19.54 17.57
CA ILE A 385 -16.82 20.70 16.69
C ILE A 385 -17.88 21.54 17.38
N ASP A 386 -17.61 22.83 17.61
CA ASP A 386 -18.51 23.75 18.31
C ASP A 386 -19.09 23.20 19.62
N HIS A 387 -18.23 22.53 20.40
CA HIS A 387 -18.57 21.84 21.66
C HIS A 387 -19.52 20.64 21.54
N GLN A 388 -19.87 20.21 20.33
CA GLN A 388 -20.61 18.98 20.09
C GLN A 388 -19.63 17.83 19.80
N LYS A 389 -19.92 16.64 20.34
CA LYS A 389 -19.13 15.43 20.06
C LYS A 389 -19.49 14.89 18.69
N HIS A 390 -18.46 14.61 17.90
CA HIS A 390 -18.54 13.97 16.61
C HIS A 390 -17.61 12.77 16.57
N ASN A 391 -18.01 11.76 15.81
CA ASN A 391 -17.23 10.56 15.59
C ASN A 391 -16.54 10.62 14.22
N GLY A 392 -15.37 10.00 14.12
CA GLY A 392 -14.80 9.64 12.82
C GLY A 392 -15.76 8.69 12.10
N LEU A 393 -16.01 8.94 10.80
CA LEU A 393 -17.06 8.24 10.05
C LEU A 393 -16.94 6.71 10.11
N CYS A 394 -15.77 6.14 9.79
CA CYS A 394 -15.62 4.68 9.78
C CYS A 394 -15.57 4.07 11.18
N SER A 395 -14.88 4.71 12.13
CA SER A 395 -14.81 4.17 13.48
C SER A 395 -16.16 4.27 14.21
N GLY A 396 -16.95 5.32 13.93
CA GLY A 396 -18.32 5.46 14.42
C GLY A 396 -19.22 4.38 13.81
N PHE A 397 -19.16 4.20 12.49
CA PHE A 397 -19.89 3.15 11.77
C PHE A 397 -19.61 1.76 12.35
N LEU A 398 -18.35 1.41 12.60
CA LEU A 398 -17.98 0.11 13.18
C LEU A 398 -18.37 -0.04 14.65
N SER A 399 -18.35 1.06 15.43
CA SER A 399 -18.73 1.01 16.85
C SER A 399 -20.23 0.79 17.08
N GLU A 400 -21.05 0.94 16.03
CA GLU A 400 -22.51 0.74 16.08
C GLU A 400 -22.93 -0.67 15.66
N PHE A 401 -21.98 -1.52 15.27
CA PHE A 401 -22.27 -2.90 14.85
C PHE A 401 -22.87 -3.74 15.97
N SER A 402 -23.74 -4.66 15.56
CA SER A 402 -24.27 -5.73 16.41
C SER A 402 -23.84 -7.10 15.88
N GLU A 403 -23.77 -8.10 16.76
CA GLU A 403 -23.55 -9.49 16.35
C GLU A 403 -24.59 -9.94 15.30
N GLY A 404 -24.10 -10.60 14.24
CA GLY A 404 -24.88 -11.06 13.09
C GLY A 404 -25.06 -10.03 11.96
N GLU A 405 -24.63 -8.78 12.15
CA GLU A 405 -24.73 -7.72 11.15
C GLU A 405 -23.83 -7.98 9.93
N ASP A 406 -24.33 -7.68 8.73
CA ASP A 406 -23.63 -7.87 7.47
C ASP A 406 -22.57 -6.78 7.24
N VAL A 407 -21.36 -7.20 6.85
CA VAL A 407 -20.25 -6.31 6.53
C VAL A 407 -19.58 -6.73 5.22
N GLU A 408 -19.43 -5.77 4.31
CA GLU A 408 -18.62 -5.92 3.10
C GLU A 408 -17.24 -5.33 3.33
N PHE A 409 -16.19 -6.09 2.99
CA PHE A 409 -14.81 -5.62 3.11
C PHE A 409 -13.94 -6.18 1.98
N TYR A 410 -12.71 -5.70 1.88
CA TYR A 410 -11.67 -6.31 1.04
C TYR A 410 -10.37 -6.45 1.82
N ILE A 411 -9.49 -7.32 1.35
CA ILE A 411 -8.18 -7.53 1.95
C ILE A 411 -7.11 -6.85 1.11
N GLN A 412 -6.24 -6.09 1.77
CA GLN A 412 -5.06 -5.47 1.20
C GLN A 412 -3.81 -6.20 1.70
N ASP A 413 -2.99 -6.67 0.76
CA ASP A 413 -1.75 -7.41 1.05
C ASP A 413 -0.80 -6.59 1.95
N ALA A 414 -0.12 -7.29 2.84
CA ALA A 414 0.80 -6.74 3.84
C ALA A 414 2.03 -5.99 3.27
N GLY A 415 2.24 -6.03 1.95
CA GLY A 415 3.34 -5.28 1.32
C GLY A 415 4.70 -5.71 1.86
N HIS A 416 5.38 -4.79 2.55
CA HIS A 416 6.67 -5.03 3.23
C HIS A 416 6.52 -5.32 4.74
N PHE A 417 5.34 -5.12 5.33
CA PHE A 417 5.06 -5.35 6.75
C PHE A 417 4.60 -6.79 7.00
N LYS A 418 5.48 -7.77 6.75
CA LYS A 418 5.18 -9.21 6.84
C LYS A 418 5.98 -9.85 7.96
N LEU A 419 5.48 -10.91 8.58
CA LEU A 419 6.26 -11.70 9.54
C LEU A 419 7.63 -12.13 8.96
N PRO A 420 8.71 -12.06 9.76
CA PRO A 420 9.99 -12.65 9.37
C PRO A 420 9.95 -14.18 9.44
N GLU A 421 11.02 -14.83 8.99
CA GLU A 421 11.17 -16.29 9.06
C GLU A 421 11.03 -16.81 10.52
N HIS A 422 10.60 -18.07 10.68
CA HIS A 422 10.19 -18.62 11.97
C HIS A 422 11.32 -18.66 13.02
N ASP A 423 12.58 -18.75 12.58
CA ASP A 423 13.78 -18.80 13.43
C ASP A 423 14.28 -17.40 13.82
N LYS A 424 13.74 -16.33 13.23
CA LYS A 424 14.20 -14.96 13.49
C LYS A 424 13.53 -14.37 14.72
N ASP A 425 14.35 -13.73 15.54
CA ASP A 425 13.88 -12.91 16.66
C ASP A 425 13.14 -11.67 16.15
N LEU A 426 12.14 -11.24 16.91
CA LEU A 426 11.21 -10.20 16.51
C LEU A 426 10.96 -9.21 17.67
N ILE A 427 11.20 -7.93 17.41
CA ILE A 427 10.88 -6.80 18.28
C ILE A 427 9.68 -6.05 17.69
N MET A 428 8.60 -5.97 18.45
CA MET A 428 7.33 -5.35 18.07
C MET A 428 7.09 -4.11 18.93
N ILE A 429 6.82 -2.97 18.32
CA ILE A 429 6.61 -1.70 19.01
C ILE A 429 5.25 -1.14 18.56
N GLY A 430 4.24 -1.26 19.42
CA GLY A 430 2.85 -0.99 19.05
C GLY A 430 2.01 -0.41 20.18
N PRO A 431 2.14 0.89 20.49
CA PRO A 431 1.27 1.53 21.47
C PRO A 431 -0.17 1.69 20.96
N GLY A 432 -1.15 1.56 21.85
CA GLY A 432 -2.58 1.67 21.56
C GLY A 432 -3.03 0.67 20.50
N THR A 433 -3.74 1.15 19.48
CA THR A 433 -4.17 0.31 18.34
C THR A 433 -3.03 -0.20 17.47
N GLY A 434 -1.79 0.30 17.66
CA GLY A 434 -0.60 -0.27 17.04
C GLY A 434 -0.32 -1.73 17.44
N ILE A 435 -0.99 -2.26 18.48
CA ILE A 435 -0.93 -3.67 18.85
C ILE A 435 -1.59 -4.60 17.82
N ALA A 436 -2.48 -4.08 16.96
CA ALA A 436 -3.33 -4.88 16.08
C ALA A 436 -2.55 -5.92 15.24
N PRO A 437 -1.56 -5.55 14.41
CA PRO A 437 -0.82 -6.55 13.65
C PRO A 437 0.08 -7.43 14.54
N PHE A 438 0.50 -6.95 15.71
CA PHE A 438 1.33 -7.73 16.63
C PHE A 438 0.56 -8.83 17.35
N ARG A 439 -0.74 -8.62 17.61
CA ARG A 439 -1.64 -9.70 18.02
C ARG A 439 -1.70 -10.79 16.95
N SER A 440 -1.87 -10.41 15.68
CA SER A 440 -1.84 -11.33 14.54
C SER A 440 -0.50 -12.09 14.46
N PHE A 441 0.63 -11.38 14.62
CA PHE A 441 1.97 -11.97 14.59
C PHE A 441 2.18 -12.99 15.72
N LEU A 442 1.76 -12.67 16.94
CA LEU A 442 1.92 -13.55 18.10
C LEU A 442 1.09 -14.83 17.96
N TRP A 443 -0.18 -14.71 17.54
CA TRP A 443 -1.03 -15.86 17.29
C TRP A 443 -0.48 -16.77 16.19
N GLU A 444 0.01 -16.20 15.08
CA GLU A 444 0.62 -16.99 14.01
C GLU A 444 1.85 -17.75 14.53
N ARG A 445 2.76 -17.04 15.21
CA ARG A 445 4.02 -17.62 15.70
C ARG A 445 3.79 -18.69 16.76
N ASP A 446 2.77 -18.53 17.60
CA ASP A 446 2.33 -19.56 18.54
C ASP A 446 1.77 -20.79 17.81
N ALA A 447 0.85 -20.61 16.87
CA ALA A 447 0.20 -21.69 16.14
C ALA A 447 1.18 -22.55 15.32
N VAL A 448 2.16 -21.91 14.66
CA VAL A 448 3.17 -22.62 13.86
C VAL A 448 4.38 -23.12 14.67
N GLY A 449 4.42 -22.82 15.98
CA GLY A 449 5.54 -23.19 16.85
C GLY A 449 6.87 -22.54 16.44
N ALA A 450 6.85 -21.24 16.12
CA ALA A 450 8.04 -20.49 15.70
C ALA A 450 9.09 -20.43 16.83
N GLU A 451 10.36 -20.67 16.49
CA GLU A 451 11.46 -20.79 17.46
C GLU A 451 12.08 -19.44 17.86
N GLY A 452 12.00 -18.43 16.98
CA GLY A 452 12.56 -17.12 17.24
C GLY A 452 11.84 -16.40 18.38
N ARG A 453 12.60 -15.64 19.18
CA ARG A 453 12.09 -14.95 20.37
C ARG A 453 11.23 -13.75 19.99
N ASN A 454 10.24 -13.44 20.82
CA ASN A 454 9.30 -12.35 20.58
C ASN A 454 9.37 -11.32 21.72
N TRP A 455 9.52 -10.05 21.37
CA TRP A 455 9.52 -8.95 22.32
C TRP A 455 8.49 -7.91 21.93
N LEU A 456 7.52 -7.63 22.80
CA LEU A 456 6.51 -6.59 22.60
C LEU A 456 6.76 -5.38 23.51
N PHE A 457 6.81 -4.20 22.91
CA PHE A 457 6.69 -2.90 23.58
C PHE A 457 5.29 -2.35 23.33
N PHE A 458 4.46 -2.37 24.39
CA PHE A 458 3.10 -1.86 24.36
C PHE A 458 2.97 -0.62 25.24
N GLY A 459 2.07 0.28 24.91
CA GLY A 459 1.72 1.39 25.79
C GLY A 459 0.38 2.00 25.48
N ASP A 460 -0.28 2.54 26.50
CA ASP A 460 -1.53 3.29 26.37
C ASP A 460 -1.60 4.37 27.48
N ARG A 461 -2.80 4.88 27.78
CA ARG A 461 -3.02 5.91 28.79
C ARG A 461 -2.85 5.36 30.19
N ASN A 462 -3.67 4.38 30.58
CA ASN A 462 -3.71 3.85 31.93
C ASN A 462 -3.68 2.32 31.98
N PHE A 463 -2.96 1.76 32.96
CA PHE A 463 -2.83 0.30 33.11
C PHE A 463 -4.19 -0.39 33.34
N VAL A 464 -5.03 0.20 34.18
CA VAL A 464 -6.30 -0.43 34.58
C VAL A 464 -7.34 -0.35 33.45
N SER A 465 -7.42 0.76 32.74
CA SER A 465 -8.52 1.03 31.81
C SER A 465 -8.20 0.84 30.33
N ASP A 466 -6.92 0.79 29.96
CA ASP A 466 -6.50 0.83 28.57
C ASP A 466 -5.50 -0.26 28.16
N PHE A 467 -5.28 -1.27 29.02
CA PHE A 467 -4.38 -2.37 28.68
C PHE A 467 -5.06 -3.41 27.78
N LEU A 468 -5.04 -3.12 26.48
CA LEU A 468 -5.63 -3.97 25.43
C LEU A 468 -5.02 -5.38 25.45
N TYR A 469 -5.88 -6.41 25.30
CA TYR A 469 -5.50 -7.82 25.20
C TYR A 469 -4.64 -8.35 26.37
N GLN A 470 -4.78 -7.77 27.57
CA GLN A 470 -3.97 -8.13 28.74
C GLN A 470 -3.90 -9.64 29.02
N ALA A 471 -5.05 -10.32 29.00
CA ALA A 471 -5.12 -11.76 29.30
C ALA A 471 -4.34 -12.59 28.26
N GLU A 472 -4.53 -12.31 26.97
CA GLU A 472 -3.82 -12.99 25.87
C GLU A 472 -2.31 -12.81 25.99
N LEU A 473 -1.85 -11.57 26.23
CA LEU A 473 -0.43 -11.27 26.38
C LEU A 473 0.20 -11.98 27.59
N GLN A 474 -0.55 -12.10 28.69
CA GLN A 474 -0.10 -12.86 29.86
C GLN A 474 0.00 -14.36 29.56
N ASP A 475 -0.88 -14.91 28.75
CA ASP A 475 -0.84 -16.32 28.38
C ASP A 475 0.33 -16.60 27.42
N PHE A 476 0.59 -15.74 26.43
CA PHE A 476 1.79 -15.85 25.59
C PHE A 476 3.10 -15.77 26.40
N LEU A 477 3.15 -14.95 27.46
CA LEU A 477 4.31 -14.93 28.37
C LEU A 477 4.49 -16.25 29.13
N LYS A 478 3.38 -16.90 29.52
CA LYS A 478 3.43 -18.19 30.25
C LYS A 478 3.84 -19.35 29.35
N THR A 479 3.37 -19.36 28.09
CA THR A 479 3.71 -20.42 27.12
C THR A 479 5.11 -20.24 26.52
N GLY A 480 5.69 -19.03 26.63
CA GLY A 480 6.99 -18.68 26.06
C GLY A 480 6.90 -18.13 24.64
N SER A 481 5.71 -18.08 24.06
CA SER A 481 5.44 -17.50 22.74
C SER A 481 5.69 -15.99 22.72
N LEU A 482 5.58 -15.31 23.86
CA LEU A 482 6.12 -13.96 24.09
C LEU A 482 7.27 -14.05 25.10
N THR A 483 8.48 -13.65 24.68
CA THR A 483 9.68 -13.74 25.52
C THR A 483 9.79 -12.56 26.48
N HIS A 484 9.49 -11.35 25.98
CA HIS A 484 9.53 -10.12 26.76
C HIS A 484 8.33 -9.22 26.46
N LEU A 485 7.84 -8.57 27.50
CA LEU A 485 6.78 -7.57 27.42
C LEU A 485 7.19 -6.35 28.24
N ASP A 486 7.38 -5.21 27.58
CA ASP A 486 7.63 -3.94 28.24
C ASP A 486 6.43 -3.00 28.02
N LEU A 487 5.92 -2.46 29.12
CA LEU A 487 4.69 -1.68 29.16
C LEU A 487 4.97 -0.21 29.49
N ALA A 488 4.27 0.71 28.82
CA ALA A 488 4.33 2.14 29.05
C ALA A 488 2.93 2.75 29.22
N PHE A 489 2.61 3.24 30.42
CA PHE A 489 1.33 3.92 30.69
C PHE A 489 1.56 5.41 30.95
N SER A 490 1.03 6.23 30.06
CA SER A 490 1.35 7.66 30.01
C SER A 490 0.64 8.53 31.03
N ARG A 491 -0.37 7.99 31.74
CA ARG A 491 -1.23 8.72 32.68
C ARG A 491 -1.35 8.09 34.06
N ASP A 492 -0.58 7.04 34.36
CA ASP A 492 -0.59 6.41 35.70
C ASP A 492 0.26 7.17 36.72
N THR A 493 1.18 8.02 36.25
CA THR A 493 2.07 8.83 37.07
C THR A 493 2.12 10.28 36.58
N ASP A 494 2.65 11.19 37.40
CA ASP A 494 2.87 12.60 37.02
C ASP A 494 3.83 12.74 35.82
N GLU A 495 4.80 11.83 35.71
CA GLU A 495 5.70 11.74 34.56
C GLU A 495 5.09 10.87 33.45
N LYS A 496 5.15 11.36 32.21
CA LYS A 496 4.66 10.61 31.06
C LYS A 496 5.65 9.52 30.65
N VAL A 497 5.22 8.27 30.73
CA VAL A 497 6.01 7.12 30.27
C VAL A 497 5.49 6.64 28.91
N TYR A 498 6.37 6.60 27.91
CA TYR A 498 6.05 6.12 26.56
C TYR A 498 6.98 4.97 26.15
N VAL A 499 6.65 4.30 25.04
CA VAL A 499 7.40 3.13 24.55
C VAL A 499 8.86 3.45 24.24
N GLN A 500 9.20 4.64 23.75
CA GLN A 500 10.58 5.07 23.54
C GLN A 500 11.39 5.16 24.84
N HIS A 501 10.76 5.51 25.97
CA HIS A 501 11.43 5.49 27.26
C HIS A 501 11.75 4.05 27.69
N LYS A 502 10.87 3.09 27.38
CA LYS A 502 11.09 1.66 27.64
C LYS A 502 12.16 1.07 26.74
N LEU A 503 12.18 1.44 25.45
CA LEU A 503 13.26 1.09 24.53
C LEU A 503 14.61 1.58 25.07
N GLN A 504 14.68 2.86 25.49
CA GLN A 504 15.91 3.42 26.04
C GLN A 504 16.37 2.72 27.33
N GLN A 505 15.44 2.29 28.20
CA GLN A 505 15.75 1.50 29.41
C GLN A 505 16.33 0.11 29.08
N ARG A 506 16.02 -0.43 27.90
CA ARG A 506 16.44 -1.75 27.41
C ARG A 506 17.54 -1.67 26.34
N SER A 507 18.22 -0.53 26.21
CA SER A 507 19.12 -0.22 25.09
C SER A 507 20.14 -1.32 24.79
N GLN A 508 20.85 -1.80 25.81
CA GLN A 508 21.87 -2.85 25.67
C GLN A 508 21.32 -4.16 25.13
N GLU A 509 20.16 -4.58 25.64
CA GLU A 509 19.53 -5.85 25.27
C GLU A 509 18.89 -5.74 23.87
N ILE A 510 18.27 -4.61 23.54
CA ILE A 510 17.80 -4.34 22.19
C ILE A 510 18.95 -4.41 21.21
N PHE A 511 20.06 -3.70 21.48
CA PHE A 511 21.21 -3.72 20.59
C PHE A 511 21.79 -5.13 20.42
N TYR A 512 21.82 -5.93 21.49
CA TYR A 512 22.19 -7.35 21.41
C TYR A 512 21.28 -8.16 20.47
N TRP A 513 19.96 -7.95 20.51
CA TRP A 513 19.03 -8.59 19.58
C TRP A 513 19.25 -8.10 18.14
N LEU A 514 19.50 -6.80 17.94
CA LEU A 514 19.79 -6.23 16.62
C LEU A 514 21.04 -6.87 15.99
N GLU A 515 22.12 -6.99 16.75
CA GLU A 515 23.35 -7.67 16.27
C GLU A 515 23.14 -9.18 16.09
N GLY A 516 22.19 -9.78 16.82
CA GLY A 516 21.75 -11.16 16.66
C GLY A 516 20.88 -11.42 15.41
N GLY A 517 20.54 -10.40 14.62
CA GLY A 517 19.75 -10.57 13.41
C GLY A 517 18.24 -10.34 13.60
N ALA A 518 17.80 -9.82 14.76
CA ALA A 518 16.38 -9.57 15.01
C ALA A 518 15.77 -8.60 14.00
N SER A 519 14.48 -8.78 13.73
CA SER A 519 13.69 -7.85 12.94
C SER A 519 12.89 -6.93 13.88
N VAL A 520 12.67 -5.68 13.48
CA VAL A 520 11.99 -4.64 14.27
C VAL A 520 10.78 -4.13 13.49
N TYR A 521 9.62 -4.12 14.14
CA TYR A 521 8.37 -3.68 13.53
C TYR A 521 7.74 -2.61 14.42
N LEU A 522 7.26 -1.55 13.77
CA LEU A 522 6.64 -0.41 14.43
C LEU A 522 5.26 -0.15 13.84
N CYS A 523 4.24 -0.09 14.69
CA CYS A 523 2.87 0.19 14.26
C CYS A 523 2.19 1.21 15.17
N GLY A 524 1.33 2.06 14.59
CA GLY A 524 0.52 3.03 15.32
C GLY A 524 0.56 4.43 14.73
N ALA A 525 0.48 5.46 15.59
CA ALA A 525 0.44 6.85 15.14
C ALA A 525 1.74 7.27 14.43
N LYS A 526 1.64 7.86 13.24
CA LYS A 526 2.81 8.39 12.52
C LYS A 526 3.53 9.48 13.32
N GLU A 527 2.79 10.48 13.77
CA GLU A 527 3.34 11.62 14.51
C GLU A 527 2.71 11.76 15.91
N PRO A 528 3.49 12.07 16.96
CA PRO A 528 4.96 12.09 17.01
C PRO A 528 5.57 10.69 17.23
N MET A 529 4.74 9.67 17.46
CA MET A 529 5.19 8.38 18.02
C MET A 529 6.23 7.68 17.15
N SER A 530 6.01 7.57 15.83
CA SER A 530 6.96 6.88 14.96
C SER A 530 8.32 7.57 14.93
N HIS A 531 8.33 8.90 14.90
CA HIS A 531 9.57 9.68 14.86
C HIS A 531 10.38 9.52 16.16
N ASP A 532 9.71 9.58 17.31
CA ASP A 532 10.35 9.42 18.62
C ASP A 532 10.98 8.02 18.78
N VAL A 533 10.28 6.98 18.32
CA VAL A 533 10.79 5.60 18.35
C VAL A 533 12.00 5.45 17.42
N GLU A 534 11.93 5.96 16.19
CA GLU A 534 13.05 5.89 15.24
C GLU A 534 14.29 6.61 15.78
N GLN A 535 14.11 7.82 16.28
CA GLN A 535 15.22 8.57 16.88
C GLN A 535 15.83 7.82 18.06
N THR A 536 15.00 7.11 18.84
CA THR A 536 15.47 6.27 19.96
C THR A 536 16.24 5.05 19.47
N LEU A 537 15.77 4.36 18.43
CA LEU A 537 16.51 3.25 17.82
C LEU A 537 17.86 3.70 17.29
N VAL A 538 17.91 4.84 16.58
CA VAL A 538 19.17 5.44 16.12
C VAL A 538 20.10 5.74 17.30
N ASN A 539 19.58 6.32 18.40
CA ASN A 539 20.37 6.59 19.59
C ASN A 539 20.92 5.31 20.24
N ILE A 540 20.13 4.23 20.28
CA ILE A 540 20.56 2.91 20.80
C ILE A 540 21.69 2.37 19.94
N ILE A 541 21.52 2.34 18.61
CA ILE A 541 22.55 1.86 17.67
C ILE A 541 23.83 2.70 17.77
N GLN A 542 23.69 4.01 17.93
CA GLN A 542 24.81 4.92 18.09
C GLN A 542 25.58 4.65 19.39
N ASN A 543 24.89 4.63 20.52
CA ASN A 543 25.51 4.55 21.84
C ASN A 543 26.04 3.16 22.16
N GLU A 544 25.22 2.12 21.97
CA GLU A 544 25.60 0.75 22.30
C GLU A 544 26.54 0.15 21.23
N GLY A 545 26.34 0.53 19.97
CA GLY A 545 27.22 0.12 18.86
C GLY A 545 28.50 0.94 18.74
N LYS A 546 28.66 2.02 19.53
CA LYS A 546 29.79 2.97 19.46
C LYS A 546 30.01 3.52 18.04
N ARG A 547 28.91 3.81 17.36
CA ARG A 547 28.87 4.34 15.99
C ARG A 547 28.70 5.85 16.01
N THR A 548 29.05 6.50 14.92
CA THR A 548 28.62 7.88 14.65
C THR A 548 27.12 7.92 14.35
N LYS A 549 26.52 9.12 14.41
CA LYS A 549 25.10 9.30 14.08
C LYS A 549 24.78 8.88 12.64
N ASP A 550 25.65 9.21 11.69
CA ASP A 550 25.45 8.87 10.27
C ASP A 550 25.55 7.36 10.04
N GLU A 551 26.47 6.67 10.70
CA GLU A 551 26.58 5.20 10.67
C GLU A 551 25.36 4.51 11.31
N ALA A 552 24.77 5.10 12.36
CA ALA A 552 23.56 4.58 12.99
C ALA A 552 22.33 4.76 12.10
N LEU A 553 22.20 5.90 11.42
CA LEU A 553 21.16 6.14 10.41
C LEU A 553 21.31 5.15 9.24
N GLN A 554 22.52 4.98 8.73
CA GLN A 554 22.79 4.03 7.66
C GLN A 554 22.46 2.59 8.09
N TYR A 555 22.76 2.21 9.33
CA TYR A 555 22.41 0.88 9.83
C TYR A 555 20.90 0.63 9.82
N LEU A 556 20.12 1.60 10.29
CA LEU A 556 18.65 1.49 10.28
C LEU A 556 18.10 1.45 8.83
N GLU A 557 18.67 2.25 7.93
CA GLU A 557 18.34 2.20 6.49
C GLU A 557 18.65 0.82 5.89
N GLU A 558 19.80 0.24 6.22
CA GLU A 558 20.18 -1.10 5.76
C GLU A 558 19.24 -2.18 6.30
N MET A 559 18.76 -2.04 7.55
CA MET A 559 17.72 -2.89 8.11
C MET A 559 16.38 -2.77 7.35
N GLU A 560 15.98 -1.56 6.96
CA GLU A 560 14.75 -1.37 6.18
C GLU A 560 14.87 -2.03 4.80
N LEU A 561 16.00 -1.80 4.11
CA LEU A 561 16.28 -2.35 2.78
C LEU A 561 16.37 -3.88 2.75
N ASN A 562 16.85 -4.50 3.83
CA ASN A 562 16.94 -5.95 3.94
C ASN A 562 15.69 -6.60 4.59
N GLY A 563 14.65 -5.81 4.89
CA GLY A 563 13.38 -6.29 5.44
C GLY A 563 13.42 -6.63 6.94
N ARG A 564 14.45 -6.20 7.67
CA ARG A 564 14.54 -6.33 9.14
C ARG A 564 13.99 -5.14 9.89
N TYR A 565 13.61 -4.06 9.22
CA TYR A 565 12.87 -2.95 9.82
C TYR A 565 11.66 -2.60 8.95
N ALA A 566 10.46 -2.60 9.54
CA ALA A 566 9.22 -2.29 8.82
C ALA A 566 8.27 -1.45 9.68
N LYS A 567 7.46 -0.61 9.01
CA LYS A 567 6.50 0.29 9.66
C LYS A 567 5.10 0.14 9.08
N ASP A 568 4.10 0.15 9.94
CA ASP A 568 2.68 0.31 9.60
C ASP A 568 2.11 1.47 10.42
N VAL A 569 2.35 2.69 9.93
CA VAL A 569 2.03 3.93 10.67
C VAL A 569 1.06 4.81 9.90
N TYR A 570 0.13 5.43 10.61
CA TYR A 570 -1.01 6.15 10.05
C TYR A 570 -1.33 7.49 10.73
#